data_AF-A0AA96LPA4-F1
#
_entry.id   AF-A0AA96LPA4-F1
#
_cell.length_a   1.000
_cell.length_b   1.000
_cell.length_c   1.000
_cell.angle_alpha   90.00
_cell.angle_beta   90.00
_cell.angle_gamma   90.00
#
_symmetry.space_group_name_H-M   'P 1'
#
loop_
_entity.id
_entity.type
_entity.pdbx_description
1 polymer ?
#
loop_
_entity_poly.entity_id
_entity_poly.type
_entity_poly.pdbx_seq_one_letter_code
_entity_poly.pdbx_strand_id
1 'polypeptide(L)'
;MKKWTLALVLMLLFGFFGTVMPLKTYACSCALQPDPMKALEQSKVVFSGKVLEIQDKTLNIEGIMDRKRAVLFDVEQTWKGISQSQAIVLTNLGGGSCGYDFQVGETYLVYAFSYTHQPTMLETGICSLTKELSAADPDIAKIGAGTSPTEKISLQGTMDRMTFTNKWAFVEAVYHRMSRYHVTEVMGAILLVGIGVLVVRKRRKER
;
A
#
# COMPACT_ATOMS: atom_id res chain seq x y z
N MET A 1 -27.65 36.40 -31.14
CA MET A 1 -27.06 35.19 -31.76
C MET A 1 -25.55 35.06 -31.49
N LYS A 2 -24.70 36.06 -31.79
CA LYS A 2 -23.23 36.02 -31.56
C LYS A 2 -22.75 35.72 -30.12
N LYS A 3 -23.52 36.12 -29.08
CA LYS A 3 -23.14 35.93 -27.67
C LYS A 3 -23.36 34.48 -27.17
N TRP A 4 -24.35 33.78 -27.73
CA TRP A 4 -24.68 32.41 -27.34
C TRP A 4 -23.75 31.39 -28.00
N THR A 5 -23.35 31.66 -29.26
CA THR A 5 -22.31 30.88 -29.95
C THR A 5 -20.96 31.00 -29.26
N LEU A 6 -20.59 32.19 -28.75
CA LEU A 6 -19.33 32.38 -28.00
C LEU A 6 -19.34 31.63 -26.65
N ALA A 7 -20.48 31.63 -25.94
CA ALA A 7 -20.63 30.92 -24.68
C ALA A 7 -20.54 29.40 -24.87
N LEU A 8 -21.15 28.85 -25.92
CA LEU A 8 -21.06 27.42 -26.25
C LEU A 8 -19.62 27.01 -26.63
N VAL A 9 -18.91 27.83 -27.40
CA VAL A 9 -17.51 27.56 -27.76
C VAL A 9 -16.59 27.61 -26.53
N LEU A 10 -16.79 28.56 -25.61
CA LEU A 10 -16.04 28.62 -24.36
C LEU A 10 -16.35 27.43 -23.43
N MET A 11 -17.61 26.98 -23.38
CA MET A 11 -18.01 25.81 -22.59
C MET A 11 -17.40 24.52 -23.14
N LEU A 12 -17.35 24.38 -24.48
CA LEU A 12 -16.69 23.25 -25.14
C LEU A 12 -15.17 23.29 -24.97
N LEU A 13 -14.53 24.46 -25.05
CA LEU A 13 -13.09 24.62 -24.81
C LEU A 13 -12.70 24.33 -23.36
N PHE A 14 -13.54 24.71 -22.39
CA PHE A 14 -13.30 24.43 -20.97
C PHE A 14 -13.53 22.95 -20.63
N GLY A 15 -14.53 22.31 -21.25
CA GLY A 15 -14.74 20.86 -21.15
C GLY A 15 -13.59 20.05 -21.76
N PHE A 16 -13.05 20.51 -22.89
CA PHE A 16 -11.91 19.85 -23.55
C PHE A 16 -10.62 19.98 -22.74
N PHE A 17 -10.37 21.11 -22.06
CA PHE A 17 -9.19 21.29 -21.21
C PHE A 17 -9.19 20.38 -19.98
N GLY A 18 -10.37 19.98 -19.48
CA GLY A 18 -10.50 19.07 -18.33
C GLY A 18 -10.14 17.61 -18.60
N THR A 19 -10.21 17.16 -19.86
CA THR A 19 -9.91 15.76 -20.23
C THR A 19 -8.44 15.51 -20.59
N VAL A 20 -7.63 16.57 -20.75
CA VAL A 20 -6.23 16.46 -21.20
C VAL A 20 -5.19 16.44 -20.08
N MET A 21 -5.62 16.36 -18.81
CA MET A 21 -4.68 16.07 -17.73
C MET A 21 -4.54 14.56 -17.58
N PRO A 22 -3.44 13.94 -18.10
CA PRO A 22 -3.19 12.55 -17.80
C PRO A 22 -3.06 12.41 -16.29
N LEU A 23 -3.95 11.62 -15.69
CA LEU A 23 -3.71 11.08 -14.36
C LEU A 23 -2.37 10.36 -14.44
N LYS A 24 -1.37 10.79 -13.66
CA LYS A 24 -0.07 10.10 -13.62
C LYS A 24 -0.33 8.66 -13.18
N THR A 25 -0.30 7.73 -14.12
CA THR A 25 -0.33 6.30 -13.82
C THR A 25 1.10 5.89 -13.50
N TYR A 26 1.40 5.70 -12.22
CA TYR A 26 2.65 5.11 -11.80
C TYR A 26 2.57 3.61 -12.05
N ALA A 27 3.08 3.17 -13.21
CA ALA A 27 3.39 1.76 -13.38
C ALA A 27 4.59 1.42 -12.49
N CYS A 28 4.62 0.18 -12.00
CA CYS A 28 5.75 -0.28 -11.21
C CYS A 28 6.93 -0.55 -12.12
N SER A 29 7.91 0.35 -12.15
CA SER A 29 9.24 0.05 -12.66
C SER A 29 10.18 -0.06 -11.48
N CYS A 30 10.63 -1.27 -11.17
CA CYS A 30 11.72 -1.41 -10.22
C CYS A 30 12.95 -0.72 -10.81
N ALA A 31 13.69 0.03 -9.99
CA ALA A 31 15.08 0.32 -10.32
C ALA A 31 15.83 -1.00 -10.50
N LEU A 32 16.99 -0.96 -11.17
CA LEU A 32 17.88 -2.12 -11.33
C LEU A 32 17.89 -2.96 -10.05
N GLN A 33 17.56 -4.24 -10.16
CA GLN A 33 17.43 -5.08 -8.97
C GLN A 33 18.76 -5.09 -8.21
N PRO A 34 18.71 -4.92 -6.87
CA PRO A 34 19.92 -4.84 -6.06
C PRO A 34 20.69 -6.16 -6.11
N ASP A 35 22.00 -6.08 -5.92
CA ASP A 35 22.81 -7.27 -5.65
C ASP A 35 22.27 -8.00 -4.40
N PRO A 36 22.23 -9.36 -4.38
CA PRO A 36 21.66 -10.12 -3.27
C PRO A 36 22.24 -9.80 -1.89
N MET A 37 23.54 -9.48 -1.79
CA MET A 37 24.14 -9.08 -0.51
C MET A 37 23.61 -7.73 -0.04
N LYS A 38 23.43 -6.79 -0.98
CA LYS A 38 22.85 -5.47 -0.68
C LYS A 38 21.37 -5.59 -0.31
N ALA A 39 20.61 -6.43 -1.01
CA ALA A 39 19.22 -6.71 -0.67
C ALA A 39 19.08 -7.32 0.73
N LEU A 40 19.97 -8.26 1.09
CA LEU A 40 20.07 -8.84 2.43
C LEU A 40 20.37 -7.79 3.49
N GLU A 41 21.32 -6.90 3.23
CA GLU A 41 21.68 -5.81 4.15
C GLU A 41 20.52 -4.83 4.38
N GLN A 42 19.80 -4.47 3.32
CA GLN A 42 18.68 -3.52 3.38
C GLN A 42 17.40 -4.14 3.96
N SER A 43 17.21 -5.45 3.81
CA SER A 43 16.02 -6.15 4.30
C SER A 43 16.01 -6.24 5.82
N LYS A 44 14.81 -6.20 6.40
CA LYS A 44 14.65 -6.48 7.84
C LYS A 44 14.76 -7.97 8.10
N VAL A 45 14.12 -8.77 7.27
CA VAL A 45 14.06 -10.22 7.37
C VAL A 45 14.34 -10.83 6.00
N VAL A 46 15.14 -11.91 5.98
CA VAL A 46 15.35 -12.74 4.78
C VAL A 46 15.23 -14.20 5.16
N PHE A 47 14.34 -14.91 4.49
CA PHE A 47 14.07 -16.32 4.72
C PHE A 47 13.60 -17.00 3.45
N SER A 48 13.62 -18.32 3.45
CA SER A 48 12.97 -19.17 2.46
C SER A 48 11.86 -19.93 3.13
N GLY A 49 10.75 -20.10 2.44
CA GLY A 49 9.61 -20.77 3.03
C GLY A 49 8.51 -21.06 2.03
N LYS A 50 7.73 -22.08 2.37
CA LYS A 50 6.58 -22.53 1.59
C LYS A 50 5.36 -21.71 1.95
N VAL A 51 4.61 -21.26 0.96
CA VAL A 51 3.35 -20.55 1.18
C VAL A 51 2.30 -21.55 1.66
N LEU A 52 1.79 -21.33 2.87
CA LEU A 52 0.71 -22.12 3.45
C LEU A 52 -0.66 -21.56 3.06
N GLU A 53 -0.80 -20.24 3.06
CA GLU A 53 -2.08 -19.59 2.89
C GLU A 53 -1.93 -18.15 2.42
N ILE A 54 -2.91 -17.68 1.64
CA ILE A 54 -2.99 -16.30 1.14
C ILE A 54 -4.40 -15.77 1.45
N GLN A 55 -4.48 -14.62 2.10
CA GLN A 55 -5.74 -13.94 2.37
C GLN A 55 -5.63 -12.43 2.10
N ASP A 56 -6.61 -11.86 1.40
CA ASP A 56 -6.75 -10.41 1.32
C ASP A 56 -7.27 -9.86 2.65
N LYS A 57 -6.56 -8.89 3.21
CA LYS A 57 -6.87 -8.24 4.50
C LYS A 57 -7.05 -6.75 4.32
N THR A 58 -8.03 -6.18 5.04
CA THR A 58 -8.13 -4.74 5.24
C THR A 58 -7.61 -4.43 6.63
N LEU A 59 -6.52 -3.68 6.70
CA LEU A 59 -5.86 -3.25 7.92
C LEU A 59 -6.38 -1.85 8.27
N ASN A 60 -6.68 -1.61 9.55
CA ASN A 60 -6.95 -0.27 10.06
C ASN A 60 -5.68 0.26 10.72
N ILE A 61 -5.13 1.33 10.16
CA ILE A 61 -3.88 1.92 10.61
C ILE A 61 -4.14 3.39 10.88
N GLU A 62 -4.39 3.68 12.16
CA GLU A 62 -4.71 5.03 12.64
C GLU A 62 -5.87 5.70 11.86
N GLY A 63 -6.88 4.90 11.50
CA GLY A 63 -8.05 5.36 10.74
C GLY A 63 -7.90 5.34 9.22
N ILE A 64 -6.75 4.91 8.71
CA ILE A 64 -6.53 4.65 7.29
C ILE A 64 -6.77 3.17 7.03
N MET A 65 -7.66 2.89 6.08
CA MET A 65 -7.97 1.53 5.66
C MET A 65 -7.02 1.15 4.52
N ASP A 66 -6.07 0.27 4.78
CA ASP A 66 -5.15 -0.24 3.77
C ASP A 66 -5.47 -1.69 3.43
N ARG A 67 -5.64 -1.98 2.14
CA ARG A 67 -5.98 -3.32 1.66
C ARG A 67 -4.70 -4.00 1.14
N LYS A 68 -4.30 -5.07 1.83
CA LYS A 68 -3.08 -5.84 1.55
C LYS A 68 -3.42 -7.31 1.34
N ARG A 69 -2.56 -8.02 0.63
CA ARG A 69 -2.55 -9.49 0.57
C ARG A 69 -1.59 -9.98 1.66
N ALA A 70 -2.13 -10.67 2.66
CA ALA A 70 -1.33 -11.34 3.68
C ALA A 70 -0.98 -12.75 3.21
N VAL A 71 0.29 -13.12 3.34
CA VAL A 71 0.81 -14.42 2.94
C VAL A 71 1.46 -15.06 4.14
N LEU A 72 0.97 -16.25 4.51
CA LEU A 72 1.50 -17.05 5.59
C LEU A 72 2.48 -18.08 5.04
N PHE A 73 3.69 -18.07 5.59
CA PHE A 73 4.77 -18.97 5.22
C PHE A 73 5.07 -19.99 6.32
N ASP A 74 5.41 -21.20 5.91
CA ASP A 74 6.19 -22.16 6.68
C ASP A 74 7.67 -21.90 6.37
N VAL A 75 8.42 -21.42 7.36
CA VAL A 75 9.81 -20.98 7.18
C VAL A 75 10.73 -22.20 7.22
N GLU A 76 11.54 -22.35 6.16
CA GLU A 76 12.46 -23.48 5.99
C GLU A 76 13.89 -23.11 6.36
N GLN A 77 14.38 -21.97 5.88
CA GLN A 77 15.72 -21.43 6.17
C GLN A 77 15.66 -19.93 6.40
N THR A 78 16.55 -19.42 7.26
CA THR A 78 16.66 -18.00 7.59
C THR A 78 18.08 -17.50 7.36
N TRP A 79 18.19 -16.28 6.84
CA TRP A 79 19.47 -15.58 6.67
C TRP A 79 19.55 -14.32 7.52
N LYS A 80 18.40 -13.73 7.88
CA LYS A 80 18.36 -12.51 8.69
C LYS A 80 17.04 -12.32 9.40
N GLY A 81 17.11 -11.84 10.64
CA GLY A 81 16.01 -11.13 11.31
C GLY A 81 14.81 -11.96 11.77
N ILE A 82 14.84 -13.29 11.62
CA ILE A 82 13.76 -14.18 12.09
C ILE A 82 14.32 -15.54 12.53
N SER A 83 13.75 -16.08 13.60
CA SER A 83 14.01 -17.42 14.14
C SER A 83 12.76 -18.30 14.18
N GLN A 84 11.60 -17.75 13.82
CA GLN A 84 10.29 -18.37 13.90
C GLN A 84 10.03 -19.31 12.71
N SER A 85 9.33 -20.42 12.97
CA SER A 85 8.95 -21.42 11.96
C SER A 85 7.83 -20.95 11.03
N GLN A 86 7.16 -19.84 11.34
CA GLN A 86 6.17 -19.24 10.46
C GLN A 86 6.34 -17.73 10.42
N ALA A 87 5.98 -17.13 9.28
CA ALA A 87 5.99 -15.69 9.08
C ALA A 87 4.75 -15.24 8.31
N ILE A 88 4.19 -14.09 8.67
CA ILE A 88 3.17 -13.41 7.85
C ILE A 88 3.85 -12.22 7.17
N VAL A 89 3.81 -12.20 5.83
CA VAL A 89 4.33 -11.10 5.03
C VAL A 89 3.18 -10.48 4.23
N LEU A 90 3.08 -9.15 4.29
CA LEU A 90 2.13 -8.38 3.52
C LEU A 90 2.71 -8.07 2.14
N THR A 91 1.85 -8.06 1.14
CA THR A 91 2.17 -7.49 -0.17
C THR A 91 0.96 -6.74 -0.71
N ASN A 92 1.15 -5.91 -1.73
CA ASN A 92 0.03 -5.30 -2.42
C ASN A 92 -0.76 -6.37 -3.21
N LEU A 93 -1.94 -6.03 -3.72
CA LEU A 93 -2.84 -7.02 -4.33
C LEU A 93 -2.38 -7.64 -5.67
N GLY A 94 -1.21 -7.24 -6.18
CA GLY A 94 -0.68 -7.66 -7.49
C GLY A 94 -1.03 -6.70 -8.64
N GLY A 95 -0.67 -7.09 -9.86
CA GLY A 95 -0.92 -6.30 -11.08
C GLY A 95 -0.33 -4.88 -11.02
N GLY A 96 -1.18 -3.87 -11.23
CA GLY A 96 -0.78 -2.45 -11.19
C GLY A 96 -0.40 -1.92 -9.80
N SER A 97 -0.58 -2.70 -8.72
CA SER A 97 -0.28 -2.28 -7.35
C SER A 97 1.10 -2.72 -6.85
N CYS A 98 1.96 -3.26 -7.71
CA CYS A 98 3.34 -3.67 -7.37
C CYS A 98 3.43 -4.78 -6.30
N GLY A 99 2.38 -5.57 -6.15
CA GLY A 99 2.35 -6.72 -5.24
C GLY A 99 3.05 -7.92 -5.85
N TYR A 100 3.74 -8.71 -5.03
CA TYR A 100 4.33 -9.97 -5.47
C TYR A 100 3.24 -11.05 -5.52
N ASP A 101 3.20 -11.82 -6.60
CA ASP A 101 2.15 -12.81 -6.83
C ASP A 101 2.59 -14.19 -6.35
N PHE A 102 2.36 -14.46 -5.07
CA PHE A 102 2.64 -15.74 -4.44
C PHE A 102 1.60 -16.80 -4.81
N GLN A 103 2.03 -18.07 -4.82
CA GLN A 103 1.15 -19.23 -5.01
C GLN A 103 1.22 -20.15 -3.80
N VAL A 104 0.06 -20.61 -3.34
CA VAL A 104 -0.03 -21.56 -2.22
C VAL A 104 0.62 -22.88 -2.62
N GLY A 105 1.47 -23.41 -1.75
CA GLY A 105 2.21 -24.65 -1.99
C GLY A 105 3.61 -24.45 -2.57
N GLU A 106 3.90 -23.27 -3.12
CA GLU A 106 5.22 -22.96 -3.67
C GLU A 106 6.16 -22.37 -2.62
N THR A 107 7.47 -22.56 -2.83
CA THR A 107 8.53 -22.09 -1.93
C THR A 107 9.28 -20.91 -2.55
N TYR A 108 9.54 -19.88 -1.74
CA TYR A 108 10.15 -18.62 -2.19
C TYR A 108 11.33 -18.24 -1.32
N LEU A 109 12.32 -17.55 -1.90
CA LEU A 109 13.27 -16.73 -1.15
C LEU A 109 12.67 -15.34 -1.00
N VAL A 110 12.36 -14.96 0.24
CA VAL A 110 11.62 -13.74 0.58
C VAL A 110 12.56 -12.74 1.25
N TYR A 111 12.62 -11.56 0.66
CA TYR A 111 13.25 -10.37 1.21
C TYR A 111 12.13 -9.43 1.68
N ALA A 112 12.04 -9.22 2.99
CA ALA A 112 10.95 -8.46 3.61
C ALA A 112 11.47 -7.26 4.42
N PHE A 113 10.70 -6.18 4.38
CA PHE A 113 10.97 -4.91 5.04
C PHE A 113 9.94 -4.66 6.14
N SER A 114 10.20 -3.70 7.02
CA SER A 114 9.17 -3.18 7.93
C SER A 114 8.05 -2.57 7.10
N TYR A 115 6.81 -2.92 7.41
CA TYR A 115 5.67 -2.26 6.83
C TYR A 115 5.64 -0.79 7.27
N THR A 116 5.58 0.11 6.29
CA THR A 116 5.72 1.58 6.50
C THR A 116 4.79 2.13 7.58
N HIS A 117 3.57 1.62 7.65
CA HIS A 117 2.54 2.13 8.56
C HIS A 117 2.49 1.38 9.90
N GLN A 118 3.09 0.19 9.99
CA GLN A 118 3.17 -0.58 11.23
C GLN A 118 4.46 -1.40 11.26
N PRO A 119 5.56 -0.86 11.82
CA PRO A 119 6.91 -1.43 11.68
C PRO A 119 7.10 -2.85 12.24
N THR A 120 6.16 -3.34 13.04
CA THR A 120 6.15 -4.72 13.54
C THR A 120 5.70 -5.72 12.49
N MET A 121 4.90 -5.30 11.51
CA MET A 121 4.51 -6.12 10.36
C MET A 121 5.59 -6.11 9.28
N LEU A 122 5.61 -7.15 8.47
CA LEU A 122 6.55 -7.31 7.37
C LEU A 122 5.84 -7.06 6.04
N GLU A 123 6.51 -6.39 5.10
CA GLU A 123 6.03 -6.19 3.74
C GLU A 123 7.06 -6.58 2.68
N THR A 124 6.58 -7.00 1.51
CA THR A 124 7.38 -7.28 0.33
C THR A 124 6.62 -6.91 -0.96
N GLY A 125 7.33 -6.89 -2.09
CA GLY A 125 6.75 -6.58 -3.39
C GLY A 125 7.69 -6.94 -4.54
N ILE A 126 7.30 -6.64 -5.77
CA ILE A 126 8.06 -7.06 -6.97
C ILE A 126 9.47 -6.47 -7.08
N CYS A 127 9.80 -5.46 -6.29
CA CYS A 127 11.11 -4.82 -6.28
C CYS A 127 12.02 -5.26 -5.12
N SER A 128 11.57 -6.20 -4.28
CA SER A 128 12.32 -6.63 -3.09
C SER A 128 13.39 -7.67 -3.37
N LEU A 129 13.59 -8.12 -4.62
CA LEU A 129 14.38 -9.31 -4.99
C LEU A 129 13.73 -10.64 -4.55
N THR A 130 12.55 -10.62 -3.93
CA THR A 130 11.79 -11.85 -3.65
C THR A 130 11.51 -12.61 -4.94
N LYS A 131 11.74 -13.92 -4.92
CA LYS A 131 11.57 -14.81 -6.07
C LYS A 131 11.29 -16.25 -5.63
N GLU A 132 10.79 -17.06 -6.54
CA GLU A 132 10.63 -18.50 -6.32
C GLU A 132 11.98 -19.14 -5.99
N LEU A 133 12.00 -20.10 -5.06
CA LEU A 133 13.24 -20.69 -4.56
C LEU A 133 14.00 -21.41 -5.69
N SER A 134 13.29 -22.01 -6.64
CA SER A 134 13.85 -22.65 -7.85
C SER A 134 14.69 -21.71 -8.71
N ALA A 135 14.45 -20.40 -8.63
CA ALA A 135 15.19 -19.36 -9.34
C ALA A 135 16.19 -18.59 -8.45
N ALA A 136 16.33 -19.00 -7.18
CA ALA A 136 17.09 -18.28 -6.17
C ALA A 136 18.53 -18.79 -5.97
N ASP A 137 18.93 -19.88 -6.62
CA ASP A 137 20.29 -20.45 -6.51
C ASP A 137 21.41 -19.40 -6.68
N PRO A 138 21.36 -18.47 -7.67
CA PRO A 138 22.41 -17.45 -7.82
C PRO A 138 22.46 -16.47 -6.65
N ASP A 139 21.33 -16.20 -6.01
CA ASP A 139 21.24 -15.30 -4.86
C ASP A 139 21.78 -16.00 -3.62
N ILE A 140 21.36 -17.25 -3.39
CA ILE A 140 21.83 -18.11 -2.29
C ILE A 140 23.34 -18.32 -2.36
N ALA A 141 23.89 -18.55 -3.55
CA ALA A 141 25.33 -18.67 -3.75
C ALA A 141 26.12 -17.43 -3.29
N LYS A 142 25.50 -16.24 -3.32
CA LYS A 142 26.11 -14.99 -2.84
C LYS A 142 25.89 -14.75 -1.34
N ILE A 143 24.68 -15.00 -0.83
CA ILE A 143 24.35 -14.74 0.58
C ILE A 143 24.75 -15.86 1.54
N GLY A 144 25.13 -17.02 1.00
CA GLY A 144 25.58 -18.18 1.76
C GLY A 144 24.45 -19.12 2.18
N ALA A 145 24.80 -20.13 2.98
CA ALA A 145 23.82 -21.08 3.52
C ALA A 145 22.98 -20.43 4.63
N GLY A 146 21.67 -20.67 4.60
CA GLY A 146 20.77 -20.29 5.68
C GLY A 146 20.85 -21.24 6.88
N THR A 147 20.10 -20.90 7.93
CA THR A 147 19.92 -21.75 9.11
C THR A 147 18.45 -22.10 9.31
N SER A 148 18.15 -23.28 9.82
CA SER A 148 16.77 -23.65 10.16
C SER A 148 16.22 -22.77 11.30
N PRO A 149 14.92 -22.44 11.28
CA PRO A 149 14.30 -21.69 12.38
C PRO A 149 14.34 -22.51 13.68
N THR A 150 14.52 -21.82 14.81
CA THR A 150 14.66 -22.43 16.14
C THR A 150 13.40 -22.33 16.98
N GLU A 151 12.50 -21.39 16.67
CA GLU A 151 11.28 -21.12 17.44
C GLU A 151 10.05 -21.63 16.68
N LYS A 152 9.43 -22.70 17.19
CA LYS A 152 8.22 -23.25 16.57
C LYS A 152 6.99 -22.48 17.00
N ILE A 153 6.30 -21.86 16.04
CA ILE A 153 5.06 -21.10 16.26
C ILE A 153 4.01 -21.43 15.19
N SER A 154 2.76 -21.10 15.49
CA SER A 154 1.65 -21.11 14.54
C SER A 154 1.00 -19.73 14.48
N LEU A 155 0.92 -19.17 13.28
CA LEU A 155 0.43 -17.83 12.99
C LEU A 155 -0.92 -17.81 12.27
N GLN A 156 -1.52 -18.96 11.92
CA GLN A 156 -2.86 -19.03 11.31
C GLN A 156 -3.88 -18.18 12.07
N GLY A 157 -4.05 -18.41 13.37
CA GLY A 157 -5.00 -17.64 14.19
C GLY A 157 -4.63 -16.16 14.32
N THR A 158 -3.37 -15.78 14.16
CA THR A 158 -2.95 -14.37 14.08
C THR A 158 -3.39 -13.75 12.76
N MET A 159 -3.18 -14.45 11.64
CA MET A 159 -3.61 -14.01 10.31
C MET A 159 -5.13 -13.86 10.23
N ASP A 160 -5.90 -14.82 10.78
CA ASP A 160 -7.37 -14.76 10.80
C ASP A 160 -7.88 -13.50 11.51
N ARG A 161 -7.20 -13.09 12.60
CA ARG A 161 -7.54 -11.89 13.37
C ARG A 161 -7.08 -10.57 12.75
N MET A 162 -6.29 -10.58 11.67
CA MET A 162 -5.84 -9.35 10.99
C MET A 162 -6.96 -8.60 10.26
N THR A 163 -8.09 -9.24 9.96
CA THR A 163 -9.19 -8.55 9.27
C THR A 163 -9.86 -7.52 10.18
N PHE A 164 -9.87 -6.27 9.74
CA PHE A 164 -10.72 -5.24 10.31
C PHE A 164 -12.17 -5.41 9.81
N THR A 165 -12.87 -6.40 10.36
CA THR A 165 -14.30 -6.65 10.11
C THR A 165 -15.09 -6.45 11.39
N ASN A 166 -15.14 -5.21 11.89
CA ASN A 166 -16.12 -4.86 12.93
C ASN A 166 -17.27 -4.06 12.28
N LYS A 167 -18.50 -4.14 12.82
CA LYS A 167 -19.68 -3.43 12.29
C LYS A 167 -19.50 -1.91 12.27
N TRP A 168 -18.52 -1.39 13.01
CA TRP A 168 -18.21 0.03 13.18
C TRP A 168 -17.04 0.49 12.29
N ALA A 169 -16.47 -0.41 11.49
CA ALA A 169 -15.25 -0.19 10.74
C ALA A 169 -15.41 0.95 9.74
N PHE A 170 -16.56 0.95 9.08
CA PHE A 170 -16.96 2.02 8.18
C PHE A 170 -17.16 3.34 8.92
N VAL A 171 -17.71 3.32 10.13
CA VAL A 171 -17.95 4.52 10.94
C VAL A 171 -16.64 5.13 11.41
N GLU A 172 -15.69 4.32 11.89
CA GLU A 172 -14.34 4.79 12.27
C GLU A 172 -13.57 5.33 11.06
N ALA A 173 -13.62 4.64 9.92
CA ALA A 173 -12.97 5.11 8.69
C ALA A 173 -13.55 6.45 8.20
N VAL A 174 -14.88 6.60 8.24
CA VAL A 174 -15.56 7.85 7.89
C VAL A 174 -15.22 8.96 8.90
N TYR A 175 -15.23 8.66 10.20
CA TYR A 175 -14.85 9.61 11.25
C TYR A 175 -13.41 10.13 11.07
N HIS A 176 -12.44 9.23 10.88
CA HIS A 176 -11.05 9.63 10.67
C HIS A 176 -10.83 10.39 9.36
N ARG A 177 -11.52 9.99 8.28
CA ARG A 177 -11.47 10.70 7.00
C ARG A 177 -12.05 12.11 7.10
N MET A 178 -13.17 12.29 7.80
CA MET A 178 -13.76 13.61 8.05
C MET A 178 -12.88 14.47 8.98
N SER A 179 -12.33 13.86 10.04
CA SER A 179 -11.49 14.53 11.03
C SER A 179 -10.15 14.99 10.47
N ARG A 180 -9.46 14.19 9.64
CA ARG A 180 -8.13 14.53 9.12
C ARG A 180 -8.14 15.33 7.82
N TYR A 181 -9.08 15.12 6.89
CA TYR A 181 -9.01 15.68 5.53
C TYR A 181 -9.91 16.89 5.25
N HIS A 182 -10.94 17.14 6.06
CA HIS A 182 -11.91 18.21 5.74
C HIS A 182 -11.93 19.39 6.69
N VAL A 183 -11.22 19.39 7.82
CA VAL A 183 -11.23 20.58 8.69
C VAL A 183 -10.58 21.77 7.98
N THR A 184 -9.52 21.59 7.20
CA THR A 184 -8.86 22.69 6.47
C THR A 184 -9.64 23.13 5.22
N GLU A 185 -10.13 22.19 4.41
CA GLU A 185 -10.90 22.49 3.18
C GLU A 185 -12.29 23.06 3.48
N VAL A 186 -13.00 22.52 4.47
CA VAL A 186 -14.32 23.01 4.88
C VAL A 186 -14.21 24.40 5.52
N MET A 187 -13.17 24.64 6.34
CA MET A 187 -12.91 25.98 6.87
C MET A 187 -12.58 26.98 5.75
N GLY A 188 -11.82 26.58 4.72
CA GLY A 188 -11.55 27.41 3.55
C GLY A 188 -12.81 27.76 2.75
N ALA A 189 -13.69 26.78 2.53
CA ALA A 189 -14.97 26.99 1.83
C ALA A 189 -15.91 27.93 2.61
N ILE A 190 -16.04 27.75 3.93
CA ILE A 190 -16.85 28.62 4.80
C ILE A 190 -16.32 30.06 4.76
N LEU A 191 -15.00 30.24 4.78
CA LEU A 191 -14.36 31.55 4.78
C LEU A 191 -14.56 32.27 3.43
N LEU A 192 -14.47 31.57 2.29
CA LEU A 192 -14.75 32.12 0.97
C LEU A 192 -16.22 32.53 0.80
N VAL A 193 -17.16 31.71 1.29
CA VAL A 193 -18.59 32.04 1.29
C VAL A 193 -18.86 33.25 2.18
N GLY A 194 -18.23 33.31 3.35
CA GLY A 194 -18.31 34.47 4.25
C GLY A 194 -17.83 35.77 3.60
N ILE A 195 -16.67 35.74 2.93
CA ILE A 195 -16.15 36.90 2.17
C ILE A 195 -17.10 37.29 1.05
N GLY A 196 -17.62 36.33 0.28
CA GLY A 196 -18.60 36.58 -0.79
C GLY A 196 -19.85 37.29 -0.28
N VAL A 197 -20.42 36.84 0.85
CA VAL A 197 -21.58 37.47 1.48
C VAL A 197 -21.28 38.90 1.95
N LEU A 198 -20.09 39.14 2.53
CA LEU A 198 -19.67 40.48 2.96
C LEU A 198 -19.49 41.43 1.77
N VAL A 199 -18.91 40.97 0.67
CA VAL A 199 -18.74 41.76 -0.56
C VAL A 199 -20.10 42.13 -1.16
N VAL A 200 -21.05 41.17 -1.21
CA VAL A 200 -22.41 41.43 -1.70
C VAL A 200 -23.14 42.42 -0.80
N ARG A 201 -23.02 42.29 0.53
CA ARG A 201 -23.62 43.22 1.50
C ARG A 201 -23.03 44.63 1.38
N LYS A 202 -21.71 44.76 1.22
CA LYS A 202 -21.05 46.07 1.01
C LYS A 202 -21.54 46.74 -0.27
N ARG A 203 -21.58 46.01 -1.39
CA ARG A 203 -22.09 46.53 -2.67
C ARG A 203 -23.58 46.92 -2.66
N ARG A 204 -24.40 46.34 -1.79
CA ARG A 204 -25.81 46.74 -1.61
C ARG A 204 -25.99 47.98 -0.74
N LYS A 205 -24.99 48.34 0.07
CA LYS A 205 -25.03 49.51 0.95
C LYS A 205 -24.51 50.78 0.26
N GLU A 206 -23.65 50.62 -0.74
CA GLU A 206 -23.08 51.70 -1.57
C GLU A 206 -23.95 52.06 -2.79
N ARG A 207 -25.10 51.40 -2.95
CA ARG A 207 -26.04 51.58 -4.05
C ARG A 207 -27.37 52.07 -3.51
#